data_AF-A0A933EN70-F1
#
_entry.id   AF-A0A933EN70-F1
#
_cell.length_a   1.000
_cell.length_b   1.000
_cell.length_c   1.000
_cell.angle_alpha   90.00
_cell.angle_beta   90.00
_cell.angle_gamma   90.00
#
_symmetry.space_group_name_H-M   'P 1'
#
loop_
_entity.id
_entity.type
_entity.pdbx_description
1 polymer ?
#
loop_
_entity_poly.entity_id
_entity_poly.type
_entity_poly.pdbx_seq_one_letter_code
_entity_poly.pdbx_strand_id
1 'polypeptide(L)'
;MASLTESTIADQAFSYLEFGSIDLAGCKKEVWDFRLGDKAYDWLMCARYLNDMLGYIKLAEGLGRLGETELCSIYSQEIHHRNDASVNLGKLIALWCAASPPADGERPVFFAELGSTLFGCIEGLLFCERLLSHYRVDCPRHCLDEVRWLGVDISDMFNRLAGLLHPGHDIHTMTHFDDLPPELGVFFAKGVSLLYAIRAPQQLFSLVDRARICIFDYSFSMNGDQATTIGTGKHVRYLDYYTFSAMLGNSNKKAFVRKNKSYYTKDTNRIFVDLVLAEQPVAQAYVALDTRMRTALRERFEARESVGVLLDLGPNEQVEWIALEQFVDSIQLANSGERLS
;
A
#
# COMPACT_ATOMS: atom_id res chain seq x y z
N MET A 1 -17.83 -44.31 6.71
CA MET A 1 -16.52 -43.64 6.58
C MET A 1 -16.36 -43.26 5.12
N ALA A 2 -16.55 -41.98 4.80
CA ALA A 2 -16.41 -41.49 3.44
C ALA A 2 -14.91 -41.51 3.07
N SER A 3 -14.57 -42.13 1.94
CA SER A 3 -13.22 -42.10 1.39
C SER A 3 -12.90 -40.66 0.99
N LEU A 4 -12.01 -40.02 1.75
CA LEU A 4 -11.30 -38.84 1.28
C LEU A 4 -10.45 -39.29 0.10
N THR A 5 -10.88 -38.94 -1.12
CA THR A 5 -10.11 -39.13 -2.34
C THR A 5 -8.79 -38.38 -2.20
N GLU A 6 -7.66 -39.03 -2.48
CA GLU A 6 -6.30 -38.47 -2.42
C GLU A 6 -6.12 -37.17 -3.23
N SER A 7 -7.07 -36.82 -4.11
CA SER A 7 -7.07 -35.59 -4.90
C SER A 7 -7.43 -34.30 -4.13
N THR A 8 -7.85 -34.35 -2.87
CA THR A 8 -8.22 -33.13 -2.10
C THR A 8 -7.09 -32.52 -1.26
N ILE A 9 -5.97 -33.22 -1.08
CA ILE A 9 -4.84 -32.74 -0.25
C ILE A 9 -3.78 -32.00 -1.08
N ALA A 10 -3.66 -32.31 -2.37
CA ALA A 10 -2.58 -31.81 -3.23
C ALA A 10 -2.59 -30.29 -3.50
N ASP A 11 -3.72 -29.61 -3.29
CA ASP A 11 -3.89 -28.18 -3.62
C ASP A 11 -3.99 -27.23 -2.41
N GLN A 12 -3.80 -27.73 -1.19
CA GLN A 12 -3.88 -26.88 0.02
C GLN A 12 -2.51 -26.36 0.43
N ALA A 13 -2.13 -25.19 -0.08
CA ALA A 13 -1.04 -24.42 0.47
C ALA A 13 -1.50 -23.73 1.78
N PHE A 14 -0.66 -23.74 2.81
CA PHE A 14 -0.93 -23.06 4.08
C PHE A 14 0.34 -22.41 4.62
N SER A 15 0.19 -21.34 5.42
CA SER A 15 1.31 -20.71 6.11
C SER A 15 1.75 -21.57 7.29
N TYR A 16 3.06 -21.57 7.60
CA TYR A 16 3.58 -22.09 8.85
C TYR A 16 4.60 -21.10 9.44
N LEU A 17 4.74 -21.12 10.76
CA LEU A 17 5.75 -20.35 11.50
C LEU A 17 6.40 -21.29 12.49
N GLU A 18 7.72 -21.40 12.42
CA GLU A 18 8.53 -22.21 13.31
C GLU A 18 9.54 -21.31 14.03
N PHE A 19 9.65 -21.47 15.34
CA PHE A 19 10.66 -20.79 16.16
C PHE A 19 11.55 -21.83 16.83
N GLY A 20 12.86 -21.67 16.66
CA GLY A 20 13.84 -22.69 16.97
C GLY A 20 15.28 -22.22 16.79
N SER A 21 16.22 -23.16 16.88
CA SER A 21 17.63 -22.95 16.59
C SER A 21 18.21 -24.10 15.76
N ILE A 22 19.29 -23.81 15.04
CA ILE A 22 20.07 -24.80 14.29
C ILE A 22 21.51 -24.70 14.79
N ASP A 23 21.99 -25.76 15.43
CA ASP A 23 23.40 -25.95 15.74
C ASP A 23 24.07 -26.68 14.56
N LEU A 24 24.82 -25.92 13.77
CA LEU A 24 25.55 -26.44 12.60
C LEU A 24 26.73 -27.34 13.01
N ALA A 25 27.35 -27.10 14.17
CA ALA A 25 28.49 -27.91 14.62
C ALA A 25 28.02 -29.28 15.12
N GLY A 26 26.89 -29.30 15.82
CA GLY A 26 26.24 -30.53 16.31
C GLY A 26 25.26 -31.18 15.33
N CYS A 27 25.03 -30.59 14.15
CA CYS A 27 23.98 -30.99 13.20
C CYS A 27 22.60 -31.17 13.85
N LYS A 28 22.27 -30.33 14.85
CA LYS A 28 21.04 -30.46 15.64
C LYS A 28 20.09 -29.31 15.36
N LYS A 29 18.83 -29.63 15.05
CA LYS A 29 17.72 -28.67 14.99
C LYS A 29 16.89 -28.80 16.25
N GLU A 30 16.57 -27.67 16.89
CA GLU A 30 15.68 -27.60 18.02
C GLU A 30 14.50 -26.67 17.69
N VAL A 31 13.28 -27.13 17.96
CA VAL A 31 12.05 -26.37 17.69
C VAL A 31 11.33 -26.16 19.00
N TRP A 32 11.09 -24.89 19.35
CA TRP A 32 10.40 -24.51 20.59
C TRP A 32 8.92 -24.18 20.35
N ASP A 33 8.57 -23.65 19.17
CA ASP A 33 7.17 -23.45 18.80
C ASP A 33 6.93 -23.68 17.30
N PHE A 34 5.71 -24.09 16.99
CA PHE A 34 5.22 -24.33 15.64
C PHE A 34 3.74 -23.94 15.54
N ARG A 35 3.42 -23.12 14.53
CA ARG A 35 2.06 -22.67 14.22
C ARG A 35 1.77 -22.88 12.74
N LEU A 36 0.49 -23.07 12.43
CA LEU A 36 -0.03 -23.24 11.08
C LEU A 36 -1.16 -22.24 10.79
N GLY A 37 -1.45 -22.04 9.50
CA GLY A 37 -2.59 -21.30 9.00
C GLY A 37 -2.58 -19.83 9.41
N ASP A 38 -3.76 -19.29 9.69
CA ASP A 38 -3.96 -17.86 9.98
C ASP A 38 -3.16 -17.41 11.20
N LYS A 39 -3.04 -18.24 12.24
CA LYS A 39 -2.25 -17.88 13.43
C LYS A 39 -0.76 -17.73 13.13
N ALA A 40 -0.21 -18.56 12.23
CA ALA A 40 1.17 -18.41 11.79
C ALA A 40 1.37 -17.12 10.98
N TYR A 41 0.43 -16.82 10.10
CA TYR A 41 0.42 -15.61 9.29
C TYR A 41 0.34 -14.36 10.17
N ASP A 42 -0.63 -14.31 11.08
CA ASP A 42 -0.86 -13.20 12.00
C ASP A 42 0.38 -12.92 12.84
N TRP A 43 1.00 -13.94 13.42
CA TRP A 43 2.21 -13.75 14.24
C TRP A 43 3.39 -13.22 13.43
N LEU A 44 3.63 -13.78 12.23
CA LEU A 44 4.68 -13.30 11.34
C LEU A 44 4.45 -11.85 10.93
N MET A 45 3.23 -11.52 10.48
CA MET A 45 2.89 -10.20 9.99
C MET A 45 2.87 -9.16 11.13
N CYS A 46 2.47 -9.55 12.34
CA CYS A 46 2.55 -8.70 13.53
C CYS A 46 3.98 -8.31 13.87
N ALA A 47 4.90 -9.28 13.92
CA ALA A 47 6.30 -9.00 14.16
C ALA A 47 6.87 -8.05 13.09
N ARG A 48 6.51 -8.24 11.82
CA ARG A 48 6.93 -7.37 10.71
C ARG A 48 6.42 -5.94 10.86
N TYR A 49 5.12 -5.74 11.04
CA TYR A 49 4.53 -4.41 11.14
C TYR A 49 4.94 -3.67 12.42
N LEU A 50 5.15 -4.39 13.52
CA LEU A 50 5.76 -3.80 14.72
C LEU A 50 7.20 -3.34 14.46
N ASN A 51 7.98 -4.09 13.68
CA ASN A 51 9.33 -3.67 13.32
C ASN A 51 9.31 -2.43 12.43
N ASP A 52 8.41 -2.38 11.44
CA ASP A 52 8.23 -1.21 10.57
C ASP A 52 7.87 0.04 11.41
N MET A 53 6.93 -0.11 12.35
CA MET A 53 6.54 0.95 13.30
C MET A 53 7.73 1.48 14.11
N LEU A 54 8.51 0.59 14.73
CA LEU A 54 9.70 0.96 15.49
C LEU A 54 10.79 1.59 14.60
N GLY A 55 10.95 1.08 13.38
CA GLY A 55 11.84 1.64 12.38
C GLY A 55 11.48 3.08 12.04
N TYR A 56 10.20 3.38 11.78
CA TYR A 56 9.74 4.74 11.52
C TYR A 56 9.89 5.67 12.73
N ILE A 57 9.63 5.19 13.95
CA ILE A 57 9.89 5.97 15.18
C ILE A 57 11.37 6.34 15.26
N LYS A 58 12.27 5.37 15.09
CA LYS A 58 13.73 5.59 15.12
C LYS A 58 14.19 6.56 14.03
N LEU A 59 13.65 6.45 12.82
CA LEU A 59 13.93 7.38 11.71
C LEU A 59 13.46 8.80 12.05
N ALA A 60 12.22 8.94 12.52
CA ALA A 60 11.62 10.21 12.88
C ALA A 60 12.37 10.90 14.03
N GLU A 61 12.86 10.13 15.00
CA GLU A 61 13.72 10.60 16.07
C GLU A 61 15.12 10.99 15.56
N GLY A 62 15.66 10.24 14.61
CA GLY A 62 16.97 10.47 14.02
C GLY A 62 17.07 11.71 13.15
N LEU A 63 15.96 12.24 12.63
CA LEU A 63 15.94 13.43 11.77
C LEU A 63 16.61 14.64 12.47
N GLY A 64 17.61 15.23 11.81
CA GLY A 64 18.42 16.33 12.33
C GLY A 64 19.50 15.94 13.34
N ARG A 65 19.58 14.66 13.74
CA ARG A 65 20.65 14.12 14.59
C ARG A 65 21.59 13.19 13.82
N LEU A 66 21.04 12.41 12.91
CA LEU A 66 21.75 11.44 12.08
C LEU A 66 21.99 11.99 10.67
N GLY A 67 23.05 11.51 10.01
CA GLY A 67 23.28 11.78 8.60
C GLY A 67 22.36 10.96 7.69
N GLU A 68 22.18 11.40 6.44
CA GLU A 68 21.29 10.74 5.47
C GLU A 68 21.65 9.28 5.21
N THR A 69 22.94 8.94 5.13
CA THR A 69 23.41 7.56 4.95
C THR A 69 22.98 6.66 6.10
N GLU A 70 23.03 7.17 7.34
CA GLU A 70 22.63 6.41 8.52
C GLU A 70 21.11 6.22 8.57
N LEU A 71 20.34 7.26 8.24
CA LEU A 71 18.87 7.14 8.08
C LEU A 71 18.52 6.09 7.02
N CYS A 72 19.19 6.09 5.87
CA CYS A 72 18.96 5.11 4.82
C CYS A 72 19.34 3.69 5.25
N SER A 73 20.41 3.54 6.04
CA SER A 73 20.81 2.26 6.62
C SER A 73 19.75 1.74 7.59
N ILE A 74 19.23 2.59 8.48
CA ILE A 74 18.15 2.22 9.41
C ILE A 74 16.92 1.79 8.62
N TYR A 75 16.49 2.61 7.66
CA TYR A 75 15.33 2.28 6.82
C TYR A 75 15.51 0.92 6.12
N SER A 76 16.67 0.67 5.51
CA SER A 76 16.93 -0.56 4.75
C SER A 76 17.06 -1.81 5.63
N GLN A 77 17.38 -1.65 6.91
CA GLN A 77 17.51 -2.75 7.87
C GLN A 77 16.19 -3.06 8.57
N GLU A 78 15.41 -2.04 8.89
CA GLU A 78 14.23 -2.16 9.75
C GLU A 78 12.92 -2.23 8.95
N ILE A 79 12.81 -1.52 7.82
CA ILE A 79 11.55 -1.43 7.07
C ILE A 79 11.47 -2.57 6.05
N HIS A 80 10.40 -3.36 6.12
CA HIS A 80 10.24 -4.57 5.32
C HIS A 80 10.15 -4.31 3.81
N HIS A 81 9.37 -3.30 3.42
CA HIS A 81 9.16 -2.94 2.02
C HIS A 81 10.03 -1.77 1.62
N ARG A 82 10.88 -1.96 0.60
CA ARG A 82 11.83 -0.93 0.14
C ARG A 82 11.17 0.37 -0.28
N ASN A 83 9.96 0.33 -0.82
CA ASN A 83 9.23 1.51 -1.30
C ASN A 83 8.22 2.08 -0.27
N ASP A 84 8.21 1.59 0.96
CA ASP A 84 7.16 1.93 1.94
C ASP A 84 7.14 3.43 2.29
N ALA A 85 8.29 4.08 2.48
CA ALA A 85 8.37 5.53 2.71
C ALA A 85 7.78 6.33 1.55
N SER A 86 8.05 5.90 0.31
CA SER A 86 7.48 6.51 -0.89
C SER A 86 5.95 6.36 -0.93
N VAL A 87 5.44 5.18 -0.54
CA VAL A 87 3.99 4.93 -0.47
C VAL A 87 3.35 5.76 0.64
N ASN A 88 3.98 5.86 1.81
CA ASN A 88 3.49 6.69 2.93
C ASN A 88 3.49 8.18 2.56
N LEU A 89 4.47 8.67 1.82
CA LEU A 89 4.42 10.03 1.29
C LEU A 89 3.17 10.24 0.38
N GLY A 90 2.87 9.27 -0.49
CA GLY A 90 1.66 9.31 -1.32
C GLY A 90 0.37 9.34 -0.49
N LYS A 91 0.26 8.49 0.53
CA LYS A 91 -0.88 8.50 1.48
C LYS A 91 -1.05 9.86 2.18
N LEU A 92 0.04 10.48 2.62
CA LEU A 92 0.03 11.80 3.27
C LEU A 92 -0.48 12.88 2.31
N ILE A 93 -0.05 12.84 1.05
CA ILE A 93 -0.53 13.74 0.00
C ILE A 93 -2.01 13.52 -0.28
N ALA A 94 -2.48 12.27 -0.31
CA ALA A 94 -3.89 11.93 -0.45
C ALA A 94 -4.73 12.58 0.66
N LEU A 95 -4.27 12.47 1.91
CA LEU A 95 -4.93 13.08 3.06
C LEU A 95 -5.10 14.58 2.86
N TRP A 96 -4.04 15.29 2.44
CA TRP A 96 -4.12 16.74 2.17
C TRP A 96 -5.08 17.09 1.02
N CYS A 97 -5.09 16.30 -0.04
CA CYS A 97 -6.04 16.49 -1.14
C CYS A 97 -7.48 16.17 -0.73
N ALA A 98 -7.69 15.20 0.17
CA ALA A 98 -8.99 14.82 0.69
C ALA A 98 -9.52 15.80 1.75
N ALA A 99 -8.63 16.45 2.50
CA ALA A 99 -8.94 17.40 3.57
C ALA A 99 -9.25 18.82 3.08
N SER A 100 -8.95 19.14 1.83
CA SER A 100 -9.29 20.45 1.24
C SER A 100 -10.82 20.66 1.30
N PRO A 101 -11.32 21.69 2.01
CA PRO A 101 -12.65 21.67 2.60
C PRO A 101 -13.77 21.59 1.54
N PRO A 102 -14.84 20.80 1.78
CA PRO A 102 -16.14 21.14 1.21
C PRO A 102 -16.56 22.51 1.77
N ALA A 103 -17.26 23.31 0.98
CA ALA A 103 -17.73 24.64 1.37
C ALA A 103 -18.66 24.66 2.61
N ASP A 104 -19.08 23.50 3.11
CA ASP A 104 -20.01 23.33 4.23
C ASP A 104 -19.42 22.43 5.34
N GLY A 105 -18.73 23.05 6.30
CA GLY A 105 -18.51 22.52 7.65
C GLY A 105 -17.30 21.60 7.89
N GLU A 106 -16.83 21.62 9.14
CA GLU A 106 -15.79 20.75 9.70
C GLU A 106 -16.28 19.30 9.74
N ARG A 107 -16.12 18.55 8.64
CA ARG A 107 -16.24 17.09 8.66
C ARG A 107 -14.86 16.46 8.90
N PRO A 108 -14.74 15.46 9.80
CA PRO A 108 -13.50 14.74 9.97
C PRO A 108 -13.13 14.01 8.67
N VAL A 109 -11.84 13.97 8.34
CA VAL A 109 -11.33 13.22 7.20
C VAL A 109 -11.19 11.77 7.63
N PHE A 110 -11.96 10.88 6.99
CA PHE A 110 -11.84 9.44 7.19
C PHE A 110 -10.71 8.89 6.32
N PHE A 111 -9.72 8.25 6.94
CA PHE A 111 -8.70 7.47 6.25
C PHE A 111 -9.00 5.98 6.44
N ALA A 112 -9.44 5.31 5.38
CA ALA A 112 -9.71 3.88 5.40
C ALA A 112 -8.55 3.10 4.79
N GLU A 113 -8.10 2.07 5.51
CA GLU A 113 -7.12 1.11 5.04
C GLU A 113 -7.69 -0.31 5.02
N LEU A 114 -7.42 -1.04 3.94
CA LEU A 114 -7.63 -2.49 3.86
C LEU A 114 -6.33 -3.27 4.13
N GLY A 115 -6.35 -4.14 5.15
CA GLY A 115 -5.24 -4.96 5.64
C GLY A 115 -4.66 -4.51 6.98
N SER A 116 -5.40 -3.70 7.75
CA SER A 116 -5.09 -3.11 9.08
C SER A 116 -3.60 -2.95 9.41
N THR A 117 -2.84 -2.29 8.54
CA THR A 117 -1.48 -1.80 8.85
C THR A 117 -1.51 -0.40 9.46
N LEU A 118 -2.66 0.00 10.03
CA LEU A 118 -2.82 1.31 10.67
C LEU A 118 -1.69 1.55 11.67
N PHE A 119 -1.28 0.49 12.38
CA PHE A 119 -0.04 0.47 13.15
C PHE A 119 1.17 0.28 12.22
N GLY A 120 2.06 1.27 12.17
CA GLY A 120 3.13 1.41 11.18
C GLY A 120 2.77 2.41 10.07
N CYS A 121 1.53 2.42 9.58
CA CYS A 121 1.08 3.43 8.61
C CYS A 121 1.08 4.83 9.22
N ILE A 122 0.54 5.00 10.44
CA ILE A 122 0.51 6.30 11.12
C ILE A 122 1.93 6.82 11.37
N GLU A 123 2.84 5.97 11.86
CA GLU A 123 4.26 6.32 12.05
C GLU A 123 4.96 6.67 10.75
N GLY A 124 4.66 5.94 9.66
CA GLY A 124 5.18 6.25 8.34
C GLY A 124 4.75 7.62 7.84
N LEU A 125 3.49 8.00 8.07
CA LEU A 125 2.97 9.32 7.74
C LEU A 125 3.60 10.42 8.59
N LEU A 126 3.72 10.19 9.90
CA LEU A 126 4.41 11.10 10.83
C LEU A 126 5.87 11.30 10.44
N PHE A 127 6.56 10.22 10.04
CA PHE A 127 7.92 10.30 9.52
C PHE A 127 7.98 11.17 8.25
N CYS A 128 7.09 10.96 7.28
CA CYS A 128 7.05 11.76 6.06
C CYS A 128 6.78 13.25 6.34
N GLU A 129 5.87 13.58 7.25
CA GLU A 129 5.61 14.96 7.67
C GLU A 129 6.86 15.60 8.28
N ARG A 130 7.51 14.90 9.21
CA ARG A 130 8.77 15.38 9.83
C ARG A 130 9.90 15.49 8.83
N LEU A 131 10.00 14.58 7.87
CA LEU A 131 11.00 14.62 6.81
C LEU A 131 10.82 15.89 5.95
N LEU A 132 9.60 16.17 5.50
CA LEU A 132 9.29 17.38 4.73
C LEU A 132 9.60 18.65 5.54
N SER A 133 9.25 18.66 6.83
CA SER A 133 9.57 19.77 7.75
C SER A 133 11.07 19.97 7.92
N HIS A 134 11.82 18.89 8.15
CA HIS A 134 13.28 18.90 8.32
C HIS A 134 13.98 19.51 7.10
N TYR A 135 13.58 19.09 5.89
CA TYR A 135 14.10 19.63 4.64
C TYR A 135 13.42 20.93 4.19
N ARG A 136 12.52 21.51 5.00
CA ARG A 136 11.80 22.75 4.71
C ARG A 136 11.12 22.74 3.34
N VAL A 137 10.45 21.63 3.01
CA VAL A 137 9.62 21.50 1.82
C VAL A 137 8.24 22.08 2.14
N ASP A 138 7.79 23.03 1.33
CA ASP A 138 6.48 23.67 1.48
C ASP A 138 5.36 22.64 1.28
N CYS A 139 4.49 22.50 2.28
CA CYS A 139 3.42 21.51 2.31
C CYS A 139 2.19 22.05 3.06
N PRO A 140 0.98 21.59 2.70
CA PRO A 140 -0.21 21.82 3.51
C PRO A 140 0.03 21.31 4.93
N ARG A 141 -0.46 22.05 5.93
CA ARG A 141 -0.44 21.60 7.33
C ARG A 141 -1.80 21.03 7.66
N HIS A 142 -1.86 19.73 7.92
CA HIS A 142 -3.02 19.09 8.52
C HIS A 142 -2.54 18.29 9.72
N CYS A 143 -3.28 18.38 10.82
CA CYS A 143 -2.96 17.61 12.01
C CYS A 143 -3.42 16.16 11.79
N LEU A 144 -2.49 15.21 11.81
CA LEU A 144 -2.82 13.78 11.74
C LEU A 144 -3.67 13.32 12.94
N ASP A 145 -3.68 14.09 14.04
CA ASP A 145 -4.52 13.84 15.21
C ASP A 145 -6.02 14.09 14.94
N GLU A 146 -6.35 14.86 13.90
CA GLU A 146 -7.74 15.15 13.49
C GLU A 146 -8.31 14.10 12.51
N VAL A 147 -7.47 13.16 12.06
CA VAL A 147 -7.88 12.09 11.14
C VAL A 147 -8.59 11.00 11.92
N ARG A 148 -9.74 10.55 11.40
CA ARG A 148 -10.40 9.33 11.85
C ARG A 148 -9.90 8.15 11.03
N TRP A 149 -9.22 7.22 11.68
CA TRP A 149 -8.57 6.09 11.04
C TRP A 149 -9.49 4.87 11.07
N LEU A 150 -9.75 4.29 9.91
CA LEU A 150 -10.59 3.11 9.74
C LEU A 150 -9.72 1.95 9.23
N GLY A 151 -9.58 0.90 10.03
CA GLY A 151 -8.81 -0.29 9.68
C GLY A 151 -9.73 -1.46 9.39
N VAL A 152 -9.58 -2.09 8.23
CA VAL A 152 -10.32 -3.30 7.87
C VAL A 152 -9.35 -4.47 7.73
N ASP A 153 -9.48 -5.48 8.59
CA ASP A 153 -8.69 -6.71 8.48
C ASP A 153 -9.45 -7.92 9.04
N ILE A 154 -9.20 -9.08 8.45
CA ILE A 154 -9.81 -10.34 8.88
C ILE A 154 -9.25 -10.85 10.21
N SER A 155 -8.10 -10.34 10.65
CA SER A 155 -7.45 -10.70 11.91
C SER A 155 -7.95 -9.84 13.06
N ASP A 156 -8.61 -10.49 14.02
CA ASP A 156 -8.99 -9.87 15.30
C ASP A 156 -7.78 -9.33 16.05
N MET A 157 -6.62 -9.98 15.91
CA MET A 157 -5.39 -9.56 16.57
C MET A 157 -4.92 -8.20 16.04
N PHE A 158 -4.90 -8.02 14.72
CA PHE A 158 -4.52 -6.72 14.13
C PHE A 158 -5.52 -5.62 14.47
N ASN A 159 -6.81 -5.92 14.36
CA ASN A 159 -7.84 -4.97 14.71
C ASN A 159 -7.75 -4.51 16.17
N ARG A 160 -7.40 -5.42 17.10
CA ARG A 160 -7.20 -5.08 18.51
C ARG A 160 -5.93 -4.29 18.76
N LEU A 161 -4.82 -4.69 18.13
CA LEU A 161 -3.51 -4.04 18.33
C LEU A 161 -3.49 -2.60 17.80
N ALA A 162 -4.14 -2.33 16.66
CA ALA A 162 -4.18 -0.99 16.08
C ALA A 162 -4.68 0.06 17.10
N GLY A 163 -5.77 -0.22 17.82
CA GLY A 163 -6.29 0.67 18.86
C GLY A 163 -5.45 0.73 20.14
N LEU A 164 -4.78 -0.36 20.53
CA LEU A 164 -3.95 -0.39 21.74
C LEU A 164 -2.63 0.38 21.58
N LEU A 165 -2.06 0.39 20.37
CA LEU A 165 -0.78 1.04 20.09
C LEU A 165 -0.90 2.54 19.83
N HIS A 166 -2.11 3.05 19.58
CA HIS A 166 -2.37 4.43 19.19
C HIS A 166 -3.44 5.09 20.08
N PRO A 167 -3.27 5.12 21.42
CA PRO A 167 -4.30 5.63 22.32
C PRO A 167 -4.63 7.13 22.13
N GLY A 168 -3.78 7.87 21.41
CA GLY A 168 -3.99 9.29 21.08
C GLY A 168 -4.73 9.55 19.75
N HIS A 169 -5.01 8.51 18.95
CA HIS A 169 -5.67 8.64 17.65
C HIS A 169 -7.10 8.08 17.68
N ASP A 170 -7.98 8.63 16.85
CA ASP A 170 -9.36 8.14 16.66
C ASP A 170 -9.36 6.91 15.74
N ILE A 171 -9.07 5.73 16.30
CA ILE A 171 -8.97 4.45 15.58
C ILE A 171 -10.27 3.66 15.69
N HIS A 172 -10.86 3.28 14.56
CA HIS A 172 -11.93 2.30 14.47
C HIS A 172 -11.50 1.13 13.59
N THR A 173 -11.69 -0.09 14.08
CA THR A 173 -11.36 -1.31 13.33
C THR A 173 -12.58 -2.19 13.11
N MET A 174 -12.58 -2.93 12.01
CA MET A 174 -13.67 -3.81 11.59
C MET A 174 -13.14 -4.99 10.78
N THR A 175 -13.93 -6.06 10.69
CA THR A 175 -13.55 -7.28 9.96
C THR A 175 -14.07 -7.32 8.52
N HIS A 176 -15.06 -6.48 8.20
CA HIS A 176 -15.68 -6.43 6.90
C HIS A 176 -15.67 -5.00 6.36
N PHE A 177 -15.28 -4.83 5.09
CA PHE A 177 -15.26 -3.50 4.47
C PHE A 177 -16.67 -2.95 4.24
N ASP A 178 -17.71 -3.79 4.29
CA ASP A 178 -19.11 -3.35 4.21
C ASP A 178 -19.52 -2.51 5.42
N ASP A 179 -18.80 -2.63 6.55
CA ASP A 179 -19.01 -1.83 7.76
C ASP A 179 -18.40 -0.42 7.67
N LEU A 180 -17.65 -0.12 6.59
CA LEU A 180 -17.12 1.22 6.35
C LEU A 180 -18.26 2.22 6.12
N PRO A 181 -18.10 3.48 6.59
CA PRO A 181 -19.08 4.52 6.34
C PRO A 181 -19.26 4.79 4.84
N PRO A 182 -20.41 5.34 4.43
CA PRO A 182 -20.76 5.54 3.02
C PRO A 182 -19.88 6.60 2.32
N GLU A 183 -19.26 7.51 3.07
CA GLU A 183 -18.36 8.53 2.54
C GLU A 183 -16.99 8.38 3.22
N LEU A 184 -15.94 8.30 2.40
CA LEU A 184 -14.55 8.20 2.84
C LEU A 184 -13.74 9.38 2.28
N GLY A 185 -12.81 9.91 3.08
CA GLY A 185 -11.85 10.89 2.59
C GLY A 185 -10.81 10.21 1.71
N VAL A 186 -10.09 9.27 2.29
CA VAL A 186 -9.06 8.47 1.63
C VAL A 186 -9.39 6.99 1.75
N PHE A 187 -9.28 6.25 0.66
CA PHE A 187 -9.22 4.80 0.67
C PHE A 187 -7.83 4.35 0.22
N PHE A 188 -7.14 3.60 1.08
CA PHE A 188 -5.84 3.02 0.80
C PHE A 188 -5.88 1.50 0.91
N ALA A 189 -5.16 0.82 0.02
CA ALA A 189 -4.88 -0.60 0.18
C ALA A 189 -3.56 -0.96 -0.48
N LYS A 190 -2.79 -1.86 0.16
CA LYS A 190 -1.70 -2.55 -0.53
C LYS A 190 -2.26 -3.65 -1.42
N GLY A 191 -1.59 -3.93 -2.53
CA GLY A 191 -2.06 -4.88 -3.54
C GLY A 191 -2.32 -6.26 -2.97
N VAL A 192 -1.48 -6.74 -2.04
CA VAL A 192 -1.71 -8.04 -1.39
C VAL A 192 -3.03 -8.08 -0.62
N SER A 193 -3.42 -7.00 0.05
CA SER A 193 -4.69 -6.92 0.79
C SER A 193 -5.88 -7.00 -0.15
N LEU A 194 -5.85 -6.23 -1.24
CA LEU A 194 -6.88 -6.28 -2.28
C LEU A 194 -6.99 -7.68 -2.90
N LEU A 195 -5.85 -8.31 -3.17
CA LEU A 195 -5.76 -9.62 -3.82
C LEU A 195 -6.50 -10.73 -3.05
N TYR A 196 -6.52 -10.71 -1.71
CA TYR A 196 -7.27 -11.70 -0.93
C TYR A 196 -8.62 -11.21 -0.42
N ALA A 197 -8.81 -9.91 -0.19
CA ALA A 197 -10.04 -9.38 0.38
C ALA A 197 -11.12 -9.14 -0.68
N ILE A 198 -10.74 -8.77 -1.90
CA ILE A 198 -11.67 -8.43 -2.98
C ILE A 198 -11.80 -9.62 -3.95
N ARG A 199 -13.05 -10.02 -4.20
CA ARG A 199 -13.38 -11.19 -5.01
C ARG A 199 -14.11 -10.86 -6.31
N ALA A 200 -14.51 -9.61 -6.51
CA ALA A 200 -15.14 -9.16 -7.76
C ALA A 200 -14.84 -7.67 -8.04
N PRO A 201 -14.82 -7.24 -9.32
CA PRO A 201 -14.63 -5.83 -9.68
C PRO A 201 -15.62 -4.88 -8.99
N GLN A 202 -16.86 -5.34 -8.78
CA GLN A 202 -17.91 -4.55 -8.14
C GLN A 202 -17.59 -4.20 -6.69
N GLN A 203 -16.89 -5.08 -5.96
CA GLN A 203 -16.48 -4.84 -4.58
C GLN A 203 -15.33 -3.83 -4.51
N LEU A 204 -14.36 -3.89 -5.43
CA LEU A 204 -13.33 -2.86 -5.53
C LEU A 204 -13.96 -1.51 -5.86
N PHE A 205 -14.87 -1.51 -6.83
CA PHE A 205 -15.48 -0.28 -7.32
C PHE A 205 -16.39 0.39 -6.29
N SER A 206 -17.10 -0.38 -5.47
CA SER A 206 -17.92 0.19 -4.39
C SER A 206 -17.07 0.94 -3.36
N LEU A 207 -15.86 0.46 -3.06
CA LEU A 207 -14.90 1.17 -2.21
C LEU A 207 -14.34 2.42 -2.89
N VAL A 208 -14.04 2.30 -4.18
CA VAL A 208 -13.58 3.43 -5.00
C VAL A 208 -14.63 4.55 -5.01
N ASP A 209 -15.89 4.21 -5.23
CA ASP A 209 -17.00 5.16 -5.32
C ASP A 209 -17.20 5.96 -4.03
N ARG A 210 -17.16 5.28 -2.87
CA ARG A 210 -17.30 5.88 -1.53
C ARG A 210 -16.19 6.87 -1.17
N ALA A 211 -15.00 6.75 -1.77
CA ALA A 211 -13.84 7.53 -1.38
C ALA A 211 -13.59 8.73 -2.28
N ARG A 212 -13.28 9.89 -1.69
CA ARG A 212 -12.91 11.10 -2.45
C ARG A 212 -11.61 10.88 -3.24
N ILE A 213 -10.64 10.21 -2.64
CA ILE A 213 -9.41 9.75 -3.30
C ILE A 213 -9.07 8.33 -2.88
N CYS A 214 -8.63 7.54 -3.84
CA CYS A 214 -8.14 6.18 -3.65
C CYS A 214 -6.68 6.11 -4.05
N ILE A 215 -5.86 5.44 -3.24
CA ILE A 215 -4.48 5.10 -3.58
C ILE A 215 -4.27 3.63 -3.30
N PHE A 216 -3.90 2.88 -4.32
CA PHE A 216 -3.53 1.50 -4.14
C PHE A 216 -2.64 1.03 -5.27
N ASP A 217 -1.82 0.04 -5.00
CA ASP A 217 -1.17 -0.75 -6.01
C ASP A 217 -1.96 -2.04 -6.27
N TYR A 218 -2.09 -2.44 -7.53
CA TYR A 218 -2.82 -3.67 -7.85
C TYR A 218 -2.36 -4.29 -9.16
N SER A 219 -2.43 -5.62 -9.22
CA SER A 219 -2.19 -6.35 -10.46
C SER A 219 -3.53 -6.78 -11.06
N PHE A 220 -3.93 -6.18 -12.18
CA PHE A 220 -5.09 -6.63 -12.94
C PHE A 220 -4.69 -7.72 -13.93
N SER A 221 -5.59 -8.67 -14.18
CA SER A 221 -5.47 -9.57 -15.32
C SER A 221 -5.99 -8.91 -16.59
N MET A 222 -5.32 -9.15 -17.71
CA MET A 222 -5.71 -8.63 -19.02
C MET A 222 -6.53 -9.63 -19.85
N ASN A 223 -6.97 -10.76 -19.27
CA ASN A 223 -7.76 -11.76 -19.97
C ASN A 223 -8.77 -12.49 -19.07
N GLY A 224 -9.63 -11.72 -18.39
CA GLY A 224 -10.58 -12.26 -17.44
C GLY A 224 -9.97 -12.49 -16.05
N ASP A 225 -10.81 -12.80 -15.07
CA ASP A 225 -10.34 -13.01 -13.71
C ASP A 225 -9.37 -14.19 -13.60
N GLN A 226 -8.30 -14.03 -12.84
CA GLN A 226 -7.36 -15.10 -12.53
C GLN A 226 -7.30 -15.35 -11.02
N ALA A 227 -7.26 -16.62 -10.62
CA ALA A 227 -7.06 -17.01 -9.22
C ALA A 227 -5.78 -17.84 -9.08
N THR A 228 -5.08 -17.69 -7.96
CA THR A 228 -3.88 -18.46 -7.66
C THR A 228 -3.59 -18.44 -6.15
N THR A 229 -2.57 -19.17 -5.73
CA THR A 229 -2.04 -19.12 -4.37
C THR A 229 -0.66 -18.47 -4.41
N ILE A 230 -0.44 -17.46 -3.57
CA ILE A 230 0.85 -16.80 -3.43
C ILE A 230 1.68 -17.45 -2.31
N GLY A 231 2.97 -17.11 -2.22
CA GLY A 231 3.92 -17.75 -1.31
C GLY A 231 3.56 -17.75 0.19
N THR A 232 2.57 -16.96 0.61
CA THR A 232 2.00 -17.00 1.96
C THR A 232 0.98 -18.13 2.16
N GLY A 233 0.64 -18.90 1.12
CA GLY A 233 -0.44 -19.89 1.14
C GLY A 233 -1.84 -19.27 1.02
N LYS A 234 -1.96 -17.94 0.87
CA LYS A 234 -3.25 -17.27 0.71
C LYS A 234 -3.75 -17.39 -0.74
N HIS A 235 -5.03 -17.72 -0.89
CA HIS A 235 -5.72 -17.69 -2.17
C HIS A 235 -6.09 -16.27 -2.57
N VAL A 236 -5.55 -15.83 -3.70
CA VAL A 236 -5.71 -14.48 -4.23
C VAL A 236 -6.44 -14.49 -5.57
N ARG A 237 -7.04 -13.34 -5.89
CA ARG A 237 -7.72 -13.09 -7.16
C ARG A 237 -7.14 -11.81 -7.79
N TYR A 238 -6.80 -11.91 -9.06
CA TYR A 238 -6.45 -10.80 -9.95
C TYR A 238 -7.69 -10.50 -10.78
N LEU A 239 -8.27 -9.32 -10.58
CA LEU A 239 -9.50 -8.89 -11.25
C LEU A 239 -9.23 -8.56 -12.73
N ASP A 240 -10.23 -8.80 -13.57
CA ASP A 240 -10.21 -8.42 -14.98
C ASP A 240 -10.16 -6.89 -15.15
N TYR A 241 -9.12 -6.44 -15.86
CA TYR A 241 -8.89 -5.02 -16.14
C TYR A 241 -10.05 -4.41 -16.94
N TYR A 242 -10.54 -5.08 -17.98
CA TYR A 242 -11.54 -4.51 -18.88
C TYR A 242 -12.87 -4.28 -18.18
N THR A 243 -13.26 -5.20 -17.30
CA THR A 243 -14.43 -5.05 -16.43
C THR A 243 -14.26 -3.85 -15.49
N PHE A 244 -13.11 -3.72 -14.82
CA PHE A 244 -12.82 -2.57 -13.96
C PHE A 244 -12.80 -1.25 -14.75
N SER A 245 -12.18 -1.23 -15.93
CA SER A 245 -12.09 -0.05 -16.81
C SER A 245 -13.46 0.40 -17.31
N ALA A 246 -14.34 -0.54 -17.69
CA ALA A 246 -15.71 -0.23 -18.08
C ALA A 246 -16.51 0.39 -16.92
N MET A 247 -16.31 -0.09 -15.68
CA MET A 247 -16.92 0.53 -14.50
C MET A 247 -16.38 1.95 -14.26
N LEU A 248 -15.06 2.12 -14.36
CA LEU A 248 -14.41 3.44 -14.22
C LEU A 248 -14.93 4.44 -15.26
N GLY A 249 -15.11 4.01 -16.51
CA GLY A 249 -15.66 4.84 -17.60
C GLY A 249 -17.08 5.36 -17.34
N ASN A 250 -17.84 4.70 -16.45
CA ASN A 250 -19.17 5.13 -16.02
C ASN A 250 -19.15 6.01 -14.75
N SER A 251 -17.98 6.25 -14.14
CA SER A 251 -17.85 7.16 -12.99
C SER A 251 -17.36 8.55 -13.39
N ASN A 252 -17.47 9.48 -12.44
CA ASN A 252 -16.83 10.79 -12.51
C ASN A 252 -15.33 10.76 -12.11
N LYS A 253 -14.79 9.60 -11.73
CA LYS A 253 -13.40 9.46 -11.29
C LYS A 253 -12.47 9.23 -12.47
N LYS A 254 -11.21 9.60 -12.23
CA LYS A 254 -10.12 9.54 -13.20
C LYS A 254 -8.94 8.86 -12.54
N ALA A 255 -8.35 7.94 -13.30
CA ALA A 255 -7.27 7.08 -12.86
C ALA A 255 -5.94 7.56 -13.45
N PHE A 256 -4.98 7.83 -12.59
CA PHE A 256 -3.60 8.12 -12.97
C PHE A 256 -2.69 7.06 -12.39
N VAL A 257 -1.70 6.64 -13.15
CA VAL A 257 -0.68 5.69 -12.72
C VAL A 257 0.69 6.33 -12.69
N ARG A 258 1.50 5.95 -11.69
CA ARG A 258 2.92 6.29 -11.67
C ARG A 258 3.62 5.40 -12.69
N LYS A 259 3.86 5.93 -13.88
CA LYS A 259 4.32 5.18 -15.06
C LYS A 259 5.56 4.36 -14.78
N ASN A 260 6.54 4.94 -14.09
CA ASN A 260 7.82 4.29 -13.82
C ASN A 260 7.75 3.20 -12.74
N LYS A 261 6.61 3.08 -12.04
CA LYS A 261 6.33 2.04 -11.05
C LYS A 261 5.29 1.04 -11.50
N SER A 262 4.65 1.30 -12.64
CA SER A 262 3.66 0.43 -13.25
C SER A 262 4.30 -0.38 -14.38
N TYR A 263 3.91 -1.64 -14.55
CA TYR A 263 4.50 -2.51 -15.57
C TYR A 263 3.54 -3.61 -16.02
N TYR A 264 3.83 -4.18 -17.20
CA TYR A 264 3.13 -5.35 -17.73
C TYR A 264 4.01 -6.59 -17.62
N THR A 265 3.43 -7.69 -17.13
CA THR A 265 4.08 -9.01 -17.07
C THR A 265 3.48 -9.92 -18.12
N LYS A 266 4.24 -10.18 -19.19
CA LYS A 266 3.81 -10.99 -20.34
C LYS A 266 3.46 -12.43 -19.95
N ASP A 267 4.25 -13.06 -19.08
CA ASP A 267 4.08 -14.48 -18.72
C ASP A 267 2.76 -14.76 -17.99
N THR A 268 2.28 -13.78 -17.21
CA THR A 268 1.01 -13.90 -16.47
C THR A 268 -0.13 -13.13 -17.14
N ASN A 269 0.16 -12.37 -18.19
CA ASN A 269 -0.74 -11.44 -18.85
C ASN A 269 -1.44 -10.50 -17.84
N ARG A 270 -0.63 -9.86 -16.99
CA ARG A 270 -1.09 -8.95 -15.92
C ARG A 270 -0.46 -7.57 -16.05
N ILE A 271 -1.22 -6.54 -15.70
CA ILE A 271 -0.68 -5.19 -15.50
C ILE A 271 -0.62 -4.89 -14.01
N PHE A 272 0.55 -4.56 -13.50
CA PHE A 272 0.73 -3.95 -12.19
C PHE A 272 0.61 -2.43 -12.34
N VAL A 273 -0.23 -1.81 -11.52
CA VAL A 273 -0.44 -0.36 -11.50
C VAL A 273 -0.22 0.18 -10.11
N ASP A 274 0.57 1.25 -10.00
CA ASP A 274 0.65 2.13 -8.82
C ASP A 274 -0.28 3.32 -9.08
N LEU A 275 -1.47 3.28 -8.48
CA LEU A 275 -2.66 3.94 -8.98
C LEU A 275 -3.22 4.95 -7.98
N VAL A 276 -3.59 6.13 -8.48
CA VAL A 276 -4.48 7.07 -7.81
C VAL A 276 -5.78 7.22 -8.59
N LEU A 277 -6.92 7.17 -7.90
CA LEU A 277 -8.23 7.47 -8.48
C LEU A 277 -8.94 8.53 -7.66
N ALA A 278 -9.45 9.56 -8.31
CA ALA A 278 -10.30 10.57 -7.68
C ALA A 278 -11.09 11.30 -8.75
N GLU A 279 -12.00 12.20 -8.33
CA GLU A 279 -12.54 13.19 -9.27
C GLU A 279 -11.42 14.04 -9.87
N GLN A 280 -11.59 14.48 -11.12
CA GLN A 280 -10.53 15.15 -11.89
C GLN A 280 -9.80 16.27 -11.12
N PRO A 281 -10.48 17.21 -10.43
CA PRO A 281 -9.77 18.27 -9.70
C PRO A 281 -8.88 17.74 -8.57
N VAL A 282 -9.36 16.72 -7.84
CA VAL A 282 -8.63 16.10 -6.72
C VAL A 282 -7.46 15.27 -7.24
N ALA A 283 -7.66 14.51 -8.32
CA ALA A 283 -6.60 13.71 -8.95
C ALA A 283 -5.48 14.60 -9.50
N GLN A 284 -5.82 15.72 -10.15
CA GLN A 284 -4.83 16.69 -10.64
C GLN A 284 -4.09 17.38 -9.49
N ALA A 285 -4.79 17.74 -8.41
CA ALA A 285 -4.16 18.30 -7.21
C ALA A 285 -3.17 17.31 -6.60
N TYR A 286 -3.55 16.03 -6.49
CA TYR A 286 -2.67 14.97 -6.01
C TYR A 286 -1.41 14.82 -6.87
N VAL A 287 -1.58 14.66 -8.18
CA VAL A 287 -0.46 14.50 -9.13
C VAL A 287 0.50 15.70 -9.05
N ALA A 288 -0.04 16.92 -9.06
CA ALA A 288 0.77 18.12 -8.96
C ALA A 288 1.54 18.19 -7.62
N LEU A 289 0.88 17.85 -6.51
CA LEU A 289 1.47 17.91 -5.17
C LEU A 289 2.54 16.83 -4.98
N ASP A 290 2.29 15.59 -5.41
CA ASP A 290 3.24 14.48 -5.36
C ASP A 290 4.49 14.76 -6.21
N THR A 291 4.32 15.20 -7.47
CA THR A 291 5.44 15.59 -8.32
C THR A 291 6.24 16.72 -7.69
N ARG A 292 5.58 17.77 -7.16
CA ARG A 292 6.25 18.90 -6.51
C ARG A 292 7.06 18.46 -5.29
N MET A 293 6.48 17.69 -4.39
CA MET A 293 7.11 17.29 -3.13
C MET A 293 8.29 16.35 -3.33
N ARG A 294 8.14 15.33 -4.18
CA ARG A 294 9.25 14.42 -4.50
C ARG A 294 10.38 15.11 -5.22
N THR A 295 10.07 16.09 -6.08
CA THR A 295 11.10 16.92 -6.74
C THR A 295 11.83 17.77 -5.70
N ALA A 296 11.09 18.46 -4.83
CA ALA A 296 11.68 19.29 -3.78
C ALA A 296 12.55 18.48 -2.80
N LEU A 297 12.09 17.30 -2.36
CA LEU A 297 12.91 16.43 -1.50
C LEU A 297 14.17 15.96 -2.22
N ARG A 298 14.08 15.57 -3.49
CA ARG A 298 15.22 15.15 -4.30
C ARG A 298 16.29 16.24 -4.42
N GLU A 299 15.87 17.49 -4.60
CA GLU A 299 16.78 18.65 -4.68
C GLU A 299 17.44 18.98 -3.34
N ARG A 300 16.86 18.52 -2.22
CA ARG A 300 17.34 18.80 -0.86
C ARG A 300 18.17 17.68 -0.26
N PHE A 301 18.04 16.44 -0.73
CA PHE A 301 18.90 15.34 -0.31
C PHE A 301 20.33 15.55 -0.79
N GLU A 302 21.28 15.41 0.13
CA GLU A 302 22.72 15.51 -0.14
C GLU A 302 23.23 14.21 -0.80
N ALA A 303 22.73 13.06 -0.34
CA ALA A 303 23.08 11.73 -0.83
C ALA A 303 22.08 11.25 -1.89
N ARG A 304 22.57 10.99 -3.11
CA ARG A 304 21.74 10.45 -4.20
C ARG A 304 21.09 9.10 -3.87
N GLU A 305 21.71 8.31 -2.99
CA GLU A 305 21.16 7.03 -2.54
C GLU A 305 19.84 7.22 -1.78
N SER A 306 19.71 8.30 -1.00
CA SER A 306 18.51 8.60 -0.23
C SER A 306 17.27 8.83 -1.12
N VAL A 307 17.48 9.35 -2.33
CA VAL A 307 16.43 9.48 -3.34
C VAL A 307 15.87 8.10 -3.73
N GLY A 308 16.76 7.13 -3.98
CA GLY A 308 16.37 5.76 -4.32
C GLY A 308 15.70 5.04 -3.16
N VAL A 309 16.23 5.19 -1.94
CA VAL A 309 15.75 4.48 -0.76
C VAL A 309 14.42 5.03 -0.24
N LEU A 310 14.30 6.36 -0.11
CA LEU A 310 13.14 6.99 0.56
C LEU A 310 12.04 7.42 -0.42
N LEU A 311 12.39 7.78 -1.67
CA LEU A 311 11.42 8.27 -2.66
C LEU A 311 11.08 7.23 -3.74
N ASP A 312 11.78 6.09 -3.72
CA ASP A 312 11.71 5.06 -4.75
C ASP A 312 11.89 5.70 -6.14
N LEU A 313 13.01 6.38 -6.36
CA LEU A 313 13.34 7.05 -7.62
C LEU A 313 14.78 6.75 -8.02
N GLY A 314 14.98 6.33 -9.26
CA GLY A 314 16.31 6.21 -9.84
C GLY A 314 17.04 7.57 -9.90
N PRO A 315 18.38 7.58 -10.05
CA PRO A 315 19.18 8.82 -9.97
C PRO A 315 18.77 9.93 -10.94
N ASN A 316 18.22 9.57 -12.09
CA ASN A 316 17.74 10.49 -13.13
C ASN A 316 16.24 10.33 -13.40
N GLU A 317 15.54 9.52 -12.59
CA GLU A 317 14.13 9.24 -12.78
C GLU A 317 13.30 10.44 -12.35
N GLN A 318 12.38 10.88 -13.20
CA GLN A 318 11.37 11.88 -12.85
C GLN A 318 10.09 11.19 -12.42
N VAL A 319 9.31 11.86 -11.56
CA VAL A 319 7.98 11.38 -11.22
C VAL A 319 7.06 11.65 -12.41
N GLU A 320 6.64 10.59 -13.08
CA GLU A 320 5.77 10.66 -14.24
C GLU A 320 4.43 9.99 -13.93
N TRP A 321 3.37 10.81 -13.90
CA TRP A 321 1.98 10.36 -13.80
C TRP A 321 1.33 10.45 -15.17
N ILE A 322 0.70 9.36 -15.61
CA ILE A 322 -0.07 9.33 -16.88
C ILE A 322 -1.46 8.75 -16.62
N ALA A 323 -2.41 9.01 -17.52
CA ALA A 323 -3.73 8.39 -17.42
C ALA A 323 -3.61 6.87 -17.56
N LEU A 324 -4.42 6.11 -16.82
CA LEU A 324 -4.41 4.64 -16.87
C LEU A 324 -4.64 4.09 -18.28
N GLU A 325 -5.55 4.71 -19.05
CA GLU A 325 -5.83 4.34 -20.45
C GLU A 325 -4.57 4.50 -21.32
N GLN A 326 -3.87 5.63 -21.21
CA GLN A 326 -2.62 5.88 -21.95
C GLN A 326 -1.53 4.85 -21.60
N PHE A 327 -1.45 4.44 -20.34
CA PHE A 327 -0.52 3.40 -19.92
C PHE A 327 -0.85 2.06 -20.59
N VAL A 328 -2.12 1.66 -20.59
CA VAL A 328 -2.56 0.39 -21.19
C VAL A 328 -2.42 0.40 -22.71
N ASP A 329 -2.74 1.50 -23.38
CA ASP A 329 -2.54 1.67 -24.82
C ASP A 329 -1.06 1.51 -25.19
N SER A 330 -0.15 2.08 -24.38
CA SER A 330 1.30 1.95 -24.60
C SER A 330 1.79 0.49 -24.52
N ILE A 331 1.16 -0.33 -23.69
CA ILE A 331 1.45 -1.77 -23.57
C ILE A 331 0.90 -2.53 -24.79
N GLN A 332 -0.32 -2.22 -25.22
CA GLN A 332 -0.94 -2.87 -26.38
C GLN A 332 -0.15 -2.60 -27.66
N LEU A 333 0.29 -1.35 -27.88
CA LEU A 333 1.15 -0.97 -28.99
C LEU A 333 2.52 -1.68 -28.95
N ALA A 334 3.13 -1.79 -27.77
CA ALA A 334 4.40 -2.52 -27.63
C ALA A 334 4.24 -4.02 -27.95
N ASN A 335 3.08 -4.60 -27.68
CA ASN A 335 2.79 -6.01 -27.94
C ASN A 335 2.34 -6.28 -29.39
N SER A 336 1.75 -5.32 -30.10
CA SER A 336 1.35 -5.47 -31.51
C SER A 336 2.55 -5.45 -32.47
N GLY A 337 3.73 -5.04 -32.01
CA GLY A 337 4.94 -4.96 -32.84
C GLY A 337 4.94 -3.80 -33.84
N GLU A 338 3.93 -2.92 -33.78
CA GLU A 338 3.90 -1.69 -34.55
C GLU A 338 4.88 -0.69 -33.92
N ARG A 339 6.11 -0.69 -34.43
CA ARG A 339 7.04 0.44 -34.17
C ARG A 339 6.42 1.69 -34.77
N LEU A 340 6.11 2.68 -33.93
CA LEU A 340 5.84 4.05 -34.38
C LEU A 340 7.00 4.50 -35.27
N SER A 341 6.73 4.63 -36.56
CA SER A 341 7.65 5.11 -37.60
C SER A 341 7.89 6.61 -37.48
#